data_AF-A0A9P4ULW8-F1
#
_entry.id   AF-A0A9P4ULW8-F1
#
_cell.length_a   1.000
_cell.length_b   1.000
_cell.length_c   1.000
_cell.angle_alpha   90.00
_cell.angle_beta   90.00
_cell.angle_gamma   90.00
#
_symmetry.space_group_name_H-M   'P 1'
#
loop_
_entity.id
_entity.type
_entity.pdbx_description
1 polymer ?
#
loop_
_entity_poly.entity_id
_entity_poly.type
_entity_poly.pdbx_seq_one_letter_code
_entity_poly.pdbx_strand_id
1 'polypeptide(L)'
;SPSNCGTWVASGNLTAATCNTLKTSGISIAALADRECTFTLYKGTASCSGDIESKETIVIEKGGEGVCVPTGVLDGGVWQKASGMWTCG
;
A
#
# COMPACT_ATOMS: atom_id res chain seq x y z
N SER A 1 -1.66 -17.33 7.77
CA SER A 1 -2.08 -17.01 6.40
C SER A 1 -2.05 -15.50 6.22
N PRO A 2 -1.25 -14.94 5.30
CA PRO A 2 -1.11 -13.50 5.13
C PRO A 2 -2.24 -12.86 4.28
N SER A 3 -3.38 -13.53 4.15
CA SER A 3 -4.45 -13.17 3.22
C SER A 3 -5.51 -12.21 3.80
N ASN A 4 -5.37 -11.75 5.05
CA ASN A 4 -6.33 -10.84 5.63
C ASN A 4 -5.66 -9.70 6.42
N CYS A 5 -5.87 -8.46 5.97
CA CYS A 5 -5.51 -7.24 6.70
C CYS A 5 -6.50 -6.89 7.84
N GLY A 6 -7.30 -7.86 8.30
CA GLY A 6 -8.27 -7.71 9.38
C GLY A 6 -9.71 -7.68 8.88
N THR A 7 -10.43 -6.58 9.11
CA THR A 7 -11.80 -6.41 8.63
C THR A 7 -11.81 -5.41 7.48
N TRP A 8 -12.49 -5.75 6.39
CA TRP A 8 -12.63 -4.87 5.24
C TRP A 8 -13.49 -3.65 5.61
N VAL A 9 -12.91 -2.46 5.48
CA VAL A 9 -13.60 -1.18 5.73
C VAL A 9 -13.73 -0.32 4.47
N ALA A 10 -12.98 -0.64 3.42
CA ALA A 10 -13.00 0.04 2.13
C ALA A 10 -12.42 -0.88 1.02
N SER A 11 -12.70 -0.53 -0.23
CA SER A 11 -12.15 -1.19 -1.44
C SER A 11 -11.94 -0.16 -2.56
N GLY A 12 -10.99 -0.41 -3.46
CA GLY A 12 -10.73 0.48 -4.60
C GLY A 12 -9.64 -0.07 -5.54
N ASN A 13 -9.24 0.74 -6.51
CA ASN A 13 -8.18 0.41 -7.46
C ASN A 13 -6.95 1.30 -7.23
N LEU A 14 -5.76 0.75 -7.44
CA LEU A 14 -4.51 1.51 -7.48
C LEU A 14 -4.15 1.79 -8.94
N THR A 15 -4.00 3.07 -9.29
CA THR A 15 -3.46 3.45 -10.60
C THR A 15 -1.94 3.35 -10.57
N ALA A 16 -1.35 2.69 -11.57
CA ALA A 16 0.10 2.54 -11.68
C ALA A 16 0.81 3.91 -11.69
N ALA A 17 1.97 3.97 -11.04
CA ALA A 17 2.82 5.16 -10.89
C ALA A 17 2.10 6.40 -10.29
N THR A 18 0.94 6.21 -9.67
CA THR A 18 0.19 7.28 -9.01
C THR A 18 0.40 7.20 -7.51
N CYS A 19 0.65 8.35 -6.88
CA CYS A 19 0.72 8.42 -5.43
C CYS A 19 -0.67 8.43 -4.81
N ASN A 20 -0.91 7.55 -3.85
CA ASN A 20 -2.19 7.43 -3.15
C ASN A 20 -2.00 7.70 -1.67
N THR A 21 -2.77 8.63 -1.10
CA THR A 21 -2.82 8.82 0.36
C THR A 21 -3.60 7.68 0.99
N LEU A 22 -3.06 7.10 2.06
CA LEU A 22 -3.65 5.95 2.75
C LEU A 22 -4.37 6.41 4.01
N LYS A 23 -5.54 5.82 4.27
CA LYS A 23 -6.42 6.18 5.41
C LYS A 23 -6.79 5.00 6.29
N THR A 24 -6.31 3.80 5.96
CA THR A 24 -6.64 2.55 6.64
C THR A 24 -5.38 1.94 7.23
N SER A 25 -5.49 1.16 8.30
CA SER A 25 -4.36 0.56 9.02
C SER A 25 -3.62 -0.52 8.23
N GLY A 26 -4.31 -1.13 7.27
CA GLY A 26 -3.76 -2.10 6.34
C GLY A 26 -4.40 -1.99 4.97
N ILE A 27 -3.68 -2.47 3.95
CA ILE A 27 -4.16 -2.57 2.57
C ILE A 27 -3.81 -3.96 2.05
N SER A 28 -4.81 -4.67 1.55
CA SER A 28 -4.59 -5.90 0.78
C SER A 28 -4.46 -5.53 -0.69
N ILE A 29 -3.36 -5.96 -1.32
CA ILE A 29 -3.08 -5.71 -2.74
C ILE A 29 -3.06 -7.06 -3.44
N ALA A 30 -3.97 -7.27 -4.38
CA ALA A 30 -4.03 -8.48 -5.18
C ALA A 30 -2.83 -8.57 -6.14
N ALA A 31 -2.29 -9.77 -6.30
CA ALA A 31 -1.29 -10.05 -7.33
C ALA A 31 -1.93 -10.08 -8.72
N LEU A 32 -1.15 -9.67 -9.73
CA LEU A 32 -1.53 -9.83 -11.13
C LEU A 32 -1.02 -11.17 -11.65
N ALA A 33 -1.81 -11.84 -12.50
CA ALA A 33 -1.46 -13.15 -13.02
C ALA A 33 -0.29 -13.13 -14.02
N ASP A 34 -0.04 -12.00 -14.68
CA ASP A 34 0.85 -11.89 -15.83
C ASP A 34 2.17 -11.15 -15.55
N ARG A 35 2.27 -10.39 -14.46
CA ARG A 35 3.43 -9.56 -14.13
C ARG A 35 3.67 -9.39 -12.62
N GLU A 36 4.92 -9.14 -12.28
CA GLU A 36 5.34 -8.74 -10.94
C GLU A 36 5.10 -7.24 -10.76
N CYS A 37 4.70 -6.86 -9.56
CA CYS A 37 4.55 -5.46 -9.19
C CYS A 37 5.24 -5.17 -7.86
N THR A 38 5.45 -3.89 -7.60
CA THR A 38 5.93 -3.40 -6.31
C THR A 38 4.96 -2.36 -5.78
N PHE A 39 4.79 -2.34 -4.46
CA PHE A 39 4.13 -1.28 -3.74
C PHE A 39 5.16 -0.61 -2.83
N THR A 40 5.42 0.66 -3.08
CA THR A 40 6.26 1.48 -2.21
C THR A 40 5.39 2.22 -1.22
N LEU A 41 5.55 1.93 0.06
CA LEU A 41 4.91 2.61 1.19
C LEU A 41 5.83 3.73 1.71
N TYR A 42 5.26 4.91 1.91
CA TYR A 42 5.92 6.07 2.51
C TYR A 42 5.19 6.43 3.81
N LYS A 43 5.86 6.30 4.95
CA LYS A 43 5.31 6.64 6.27
C LYS A 43 5.73 8.06 6.68
N GLY A 44 4.87 8.70 7.45
CA GLY A 44 5.05 10.08 7.92
C GLY A 44 4.57 11.15 6.93
N THR A 45 4.12 10.78 5.73
CA THR A 45 3.71 11.74 4.70
C THR A 45 2.46 11.30 3.94
N ALA A 46 1.68 12.28 3.48
CA ALA A 46 0.52 12.05 2.60
C ALA A 46 0.90 12.09 1.11
N SER A 47 2.14 12.44 0.78
CA SER A 47 2.73 12.45 -0.56
C SER A 47 3.82 11.38 -0.70
N CYS A 48 4.18 11.01 -1.93
CA CYS A 48 5.22 10.01 -2.20
C CYS A 48 6.60 10.68 -2.39
N SER A 49 6.77 11.85 -1.77
CA SER A 49 7.91 12.75 -1.87
C SER A 49 7.91 13.69 -0.66
N GLY A 50 9.01 14.44 -0.50
CA GLY A 50 9.19 15.37 0.62
C GLY A 50 9.75 14.68 1.86
N ASP A 51 9.38 15.21 3.03
CA ASP A 51 9.82 14.69 4.32
C ASP A 51 9.12 13.35 4.61
N ILE A 52 9.85 12.27 4.36
CA ILE A 52 9.41 10.89 4.57
C ILE A 52 10.12 10.36 5.81
N GLU A 53 9.35 9.90 6.80
CA GLU A 53 9.93 9.30 8.01
C GLU A 53 10.58 7.95 7.69
N SER A 54 9.88 7.12 6.89
CA SER A 54 10.43 5.86 6.41
C SER A 54 9.79 5.42 5.11
N LYS A 55 10.53 4.61 4.35
CA LYS A 55 10.13 4.07 3.06
C LYS A 55 10.32 2.56 3.07
N GLU A 56 9.32 1.83 2.58
CA GLU A 56 9.33 0.38 2.48
C GLU A 56 8.86 -0.04 1.09
N THR A 57 9.58 -0.94 0.44
CA THR A 57 9.18 -1.50 -0.86
C THR A 57 8.74 -2.94 -0.65
N ILE A 58 7.50 -3.23 -1.00
CA ILE A 58 6.90 -4.56 -0.95
C ILE A 58 6.80 -5.11 -2.37
N VAL A 59 7.34 -6.31 -2.59
CA VAL A 59 7.22 -7.04 -3.87
C VAL A 59 5.92 -7.84 -3.86
N ILE A 60 5.21 -7.80 -4.98
CA ILE A 60 3.96 -8.51 -5.25
C ILE A 60 4.24 -9.46 -6.42
N GLU A 61 4.52 -10.71 -6.08
CA GLU A 61 4.89 -11.76 -7.03
C GLU A 61 3.79 -12.01 -8.06
N LYS A 62 4.20 -12.23 -9.32
CA LYS A 62 3.30 -12.62 -10.40
C LYS A 62 2.55 -13.90 -10.05
N GLY A 63 1.23 -13.87 -10.19
CA GLY A 63 0.36 -15.03 -9.94
C GLY A 63 0.38 -15.55 -8.50
N GLY A 64 0.99 -14.80 -7.57
CA GLY A 64 1.06 -15.14 -6.16
C GLY A 64 -0.25 -14.85 -5.41
N GLU A 65 -0.21 -15.06 -4.09
CA GLU A 65 -1.25 -14.54 -3.21
C GLU A 65 -1.12 -13.01 -3.08
N GLY A 66 -2.23 -12.32 -2.90
CA GLY A 66 -2.20 -10.89 -2.58
C GLY A 66 -1.43 -10.63 -1.28
N VAL A 67 -0.77 -9.49 -1.19
CA VAL A 67 0.00 -9.10 0.00
C VAL A 67 -0.82 -8.22 0.91
N CYS A 68 -0.59 -8.33 2.22
CA CYS A 68 -1.11 -7.37 3.19
C CYS A 68 -0.02 -6.40 3.61
N VAL A 69 -0.27 -5.10 3.44
CA VAL A 69 0.66 -4.02 3.75
C VAL A 69 0.16 -3.26 4.99
N PRO A 70 0.84 -3.33 6.15
CA PRO A 70 0.52 -2.52 7.32
C PRO A 70 0.99 -1.07 7.12
N THR A 71 0.04 -0.15 6.99
CA THR A 71 0.32 1.26 6.64
C THR A 71 0.79 2.08 7.85
N GLY A 72 0.36 1.68 9.06
CA GLY A 72 0.54 2.47 10.29
C GLY A 72 -0.51 3.58 10.51
N VAL A 73 -1.52 3.71 9.65
CA VAL A 73 -2.58 4.73 9.76
C VAL A 73 -3.76 4.18 10.56
N LEU A 74 -3.86 4.54 11.84
CA LEU A 74 -4.89 4.03 12.76
C LEU A 74 -6.07 5.00 12.95
N ASP A 75 -5.92 6.24 12.48
CA ASP A 75 -6.81 7.36 12.80
C ASP A 75 -7.49 7.99 11.57
N GLY A 76 -7.58 7.25 10.46
CA GLY A 76 -8.13 7.77 9.21
C GLY A 76 -7.21 8.73 8.46
N GLY A 77 -5.97 8.90 8.93
CA GLY A 77 -4.99 9.79 8.33
C GLY A 77 -5.02 11.19 8.96
N VAL A 78 -5.43 11.34 10.22
CA VAL A 78 -5.53 12.65 10.89
C VAL A 78 -4.15 13.09 11.40
N TRP A 79 -3.50 12.25 12.21
CA TRP A 79 -2.15 12.45 12.76
C TRP A 79 -1.14 11.54 12.07
N GLN A 80 -1.49 10.27 11.88
CA GLN A 80 -0.62 9.29 11.24
C GLN A 80 -0.79 9.37 9.73
N LYS A 81 0.27 9.75 9.01
CA LYS A 81 0.23 9.90 7.55
C LYS A 81 0.97 8.74 6.89
N ALA A 82 0.37 8.20 5.84
CA ALA A 82 1.07 7.32 4.92
C ALA A 82 0.56 7.56 3.49
N SER A 83 1.44 7.31 2.53
CA SER A 83 1.11 7.29 1.12
C SER A 83 1.75 6.07 0.47
N GLY A 84 1.29 5.71 -0.72
CA GLY A 84 1.87 4.60 -1.45
C GLY A 84 1.76 4.72 -2.95
N MET A 85 2.72 4.10 -3.63
CA MET A 85 2.80 4.06 -5.08
C MET A 85 2.94 2.62 -5.55
N TRP A 86 2.09 2.23 -6.48
CA TRP A 86 2.09 0.90 -7.09
C TRP A 86 2.71 0.98 -8.49
N THR A 87 3.64 0.08 -8.81
CA THR A 87 4.33 0.03 -10.10
C THR A 87 4.50 -1.42 -10.54
N CYS A 88 4.30 -1.72 -11.81
CA CYS A 88 4.53 -3.05 -12.38
C CYS A 88 5.54 -2.97 -13.51
N GLY A 89 6.35 -4.02 -13.65
CA GLY A 89 7.25 -4.23 -14.79
C GLY A 89 6.55 -4.89 -15.98
#